data_AF-A0A2W0BJG0-F1
#
_entry.id   AF-A0A2W0BJG0-F1
#
_cell.length_a   1.000
_cell.length_b   1.000
_cell.length_c   1.000
_cell.angle_alpha   90.00
_cell.angle_beta   90.00
_cell.angle_gamma   90.00
#
_symmetry.space_group_name_H-M   'P 1'
#
loop_
_entity.id
_entity.type
_entity.pdbx_description
1 polymer ?
#
loop_
_entity_poly.entity_id
_entity_poly.type
_entity_poly.pdbx_seq_one_letter_code
_entity_poly.pdbx_strand_id
1 'polypeptide(L)'
;MPSIDASSVDRPLFGTPFLYGFDASATGLSRRSPTFSSANLVARVDAHPRLGLPLLLRGWTFHPAVAVRDTFYSQHKTPETTFAIGSTINDALNRKDFEGELEVRPPRVEKIYKKGIFGKALKHTIEPSMTYRYVTGINNFLGVIRFDSADLVSNTNEVEYGLTNRIYLKPRNQKCENNDPETPCSRVATELLSWEVAQKYFIDPRFGGALVPGVRNVLETTVQFSGIAFLTEPRLFSPVTSRLHIRTSQHTDLQW
;
A
#
# COMPACT_ATOMS: atom_id res chain seq x y z
N MET A 1 13.62 -9.42 20.02
CA MET A 1 12.60 -9.33 21.09
C MET A 1 11.43 -10.20 20.68
N PRO A 2 10.64 -10.79 21.59
CA PRO A 2 9.55 -11.71 21.23
C PRO A 2 8.37 -10.96 20.59
N SER A 3 7.68 -11.61 19.65
CA SER A 3 6.39 -11.19 19.10
C SER A 3 5.42 -12.36 19.06
N ILE A 4 4.13 -12.05 19.20
CA ILE A 4 3.02 -12.96 18.94
C ILE A 4 2.07 -12.23 18.00
N ASP A 5 1.73 -12.87 16.89
CA ASP A 5 0.90 -12.30 15.84
C ASP A 5 -0.28 -13.23 15.56
N ALA A 6 -1.46 -12.65 15.38
CA ALA A 6 -2.69 -13.35 15.03
C ALA A 6 -3.41 -12.58 13.93
N SER A 7 -3.79 -13.26 12.85
CA SER A 7 -4.50 -12.65 11.74
C SER A 7 -5.59 -13.56 11.20
N SER A 8 -6.56 -12.96 10.53
CA SER A 8 -7.60 -13.67 9.79
C SER A 8 -7.60 -13.27 8.33
N VAL A 9 -7.87 -14.24 7.46
CA VAL A 9 -8.25 -13.96 6.08
C VAL A 9 -9.65 -13.35 6.08
N ASP A 10 -9.90 -12.45 5.13
CA ASP A 10 -11.20 -11.83 4.92
C ASP A 10 -12.26 -12.88 4.58
N ARG A 11 -13.36 -12.90 5.33
CA ARG A 11 -14.46 -13.86 5.17
C ARG A 11 -15.81 -13.18 5.23
N PRO A 12 -16.83 -13.70 4.51
CA PRO A 12 -18.19 -13.19 4.60
C PRO A 12 -18.68 -13.15 6.05
N LEU A 13 -19.16 -11.99 6.49
CA LEU A 13 -19.65 -11.76 7.83
C LEU A 13 -21.10 -12.26 7.94
N PHE A 14 -21.30 -13.40 8.61
CA PHE A 14 -22.61 -13.96 8.97
C PHE A 14 -23.66 -13.96 7.84
N GLY A 15 -23.27 -14.40 6.63
CA GLY A 15 -24.17 -14.49 5.47
C GLY A 15 -24.48 -13.16 4.78
N THR A 16 -23.82 -12.07 5.18
CA THR A 16 -23.86 -10.78 4.49
C THR A 16 -22.77 -10.73 3.39
N PRO A 17 -22.89 -9.82 2.40
CA PRO A 17 -21.84 -9.61 1.40
C PRO A 17 -20.61 -8.88 1.95
N PHE A 18 -20.63 -8.43 3.22
CA PHE A 18 -19.48 -7.79 3.84
C PHE A 18 -18.41 -8.82 4.17
N LEU A 19 -17.16 -8.47 3.88
CA LEU A 19 -15.99 -9.25 4.24
C LEU A 19 -15.39 -8.69 5.53
N TYR A 20 -15.22 -9.54 6.53
CA TYR A 20 -14.59 -9.21 7.80
C TYR A 20 -13.23 -9.89 7.93
N GLY A 21 -12.26 -9.15 8.45
CA GLY A 21 -10.93 -9.63 8.79
C GLY A 21 -10.38 -8.89 10.01
N PHE A 22 -9.29 -9.38 10.57
CA PHE A 22 -8.59 -8.69 11.64
C PHE A 22 -7.11 -9.07 11.65
N ASP A 23 -6.31 -8.15 12.18
CA ASP A 23 -4.92 -8.36 12.55
C ASP A 23 -4.73 -7.95 14.01
N ALA A 24 -3.96 -8.71 14.78
CA ALA A 24 -3.64 -8.42 16.17
C ALA A 24 -2.21 -8.86 16.48
N SER A 25 -1.49 -8.08 17.29
CA SER A 25 -0.13 -8.42 17.69
C SER A 25 0.17 -8.00 19.12
N ALA A 26 1.09 -8.73 19.76
CA ALA A 26 1.69 -8.38 21.05
C ALA A 26 3.21 -8.56 20.96
N THR A 27 3.95 -7.47 21.03
CA THR A 27 5.37 -7.44 20.69
C THR A 27 6.19 -6.70 21.73
N GLY A 28 7.33 -7.27 22.11
CA GLY A 28 8.38 -6.58 22.85
C GLY A 28 9.28 -5.82 21.88
N LEU A 29 9.55 -4.55 22.16
CA LEU A 29 10.35 -3.67 21.30
C LEU A 29 11.47 -3.01 22.11
N SER A 30 12.55 -2.67 21.44
CA SER A 30 13.62 -1.85 22.03
C SER A 30 14.35 -1.10 20.93
N ARG A 31 14.72 0.16 21.18
CA ARG A 31 15.48 0.98 20.26
C ARG A 31 16.57 1.72 21.01
N ARG A 32 17.78 1.66 20.47
CA ARG A 32 18.94 2.44 20.93
C ARG A 32 19.60 3.11 19.74
N SER A 33 19.92 4.39 19.87
CA SER A 33 20.72 5.18 18.95
C SER A 33 21.62 6.14 19.77
N PRO A 34 22.60 6.84 19.15
CA PRO A 34 23.54 7.69 19.89
C PRO A 34 22.88 8.77 20.77
N THR A 35 21.70 9.25 20.39
CA THR A 35 20.98 10.35 21.07
C THR A 35 19.62 9.94 21.63
N PHE A 36 19.23 8.67 21.54
CA PHE A 36 17.92 8.19 21.97
C PHE A 36 17.98 6.74 22.46
N SER A 37 17.38 6.45 23.61
CA SER A 37 17.20 5.09 24.11
C SER A 37 15.80 4.90 24.67
N SER A 38 15.12 3.85 24.21
CA SER A 38 13.92 3.32 24.86
C SER A 38 14.27 2.50 26.09
N ALA A 39 13.24 2.07 26.82
CA ALA A 39 13.36 1.00 27.80
C ALA A 39 13.89 -0.28 27.12
N ASN A 40 14.46 -1.18 27.93
CA ASN A 40 14.96 -2.47 27.45
C ASN A 40 13.85 -3.33 26.84
N LEU A 41 12.61 -3.15 27.28
CA LEU A 41 11.43 -3.81 26.72
C LEU A 41 10.27 -2.83 26.76
N VAL A 42 9.83 -2.37 25.59
CA VAL A 42 8.61 -1.61 25.38
C VAL A 42 7.57 -2.58 24.86
N ALA A 43 6.48 -2.78 25.60
CA ALA A 43 5.38 -3.61 25.13
C ALA A 43 4.51 -2.81 24.16
N ARG A 44 4.21 -3.39 23.00
CA ARG A 44 3.22 -2.89 22.05
C ARG A 44 2.14 -3.95 21.87
N VAL A 45 0.88 -3.56 22.02
CA VAL A 45 -0.29 -4.39 21.69
C VAL A 45 -1.09 -3.66 20.63
N ASP A 46 -1.38 -4.33 19.53
CA ASP A 46 -2.08 -3.75 18.39
C ASP A 46 -3.28 -4.64 18.03
N ALA A 47 -4.43 -4.03 17.76
CA ALA A 47 -5.62 -4.69 17.26
C ALA A 47 -6.23 -3.87 16.12
N HIS A 48 -6.51 -4.52 15.00
CA HIS A 48 -6.94 -3.89 13.75
C HIS A 48 -8.01 -4.72 13.04
N PRO A 49 -9.27 -4.71 13.52
CA PRO A 49 -10.41 -5.24 12.78
C PRO A 49 -10.76 -4.38 11.56
N ARG A 50 -11.15 -5.04 10.47
CA ARG A 50 -11.51 -4.40 9.20
C ARG A 50 -12.74 -5.04 8.56
N LEU A 51 -13.50 -4.21 7.85
CA LEU A 51 -14.72 -4.59 7.14
C LEU A 51 -14.69 -3.99 5.72
N GLY A 52 -14.87 -4.83 4.71
CA GLY A 52 -14.89 -4.42 3.30
C GLY A 52 -16.13 -4.92 2.57
N LEU A 53 -16.46 -4.29 1.44
CA LEU A 53 -17.58 -4.69 0.60
C LEU A 53 -17.18 -4.66 -0.88
N PRO A 54 -16.90 -5.81 -1.52
CA PRO A 54 -16.60 -5.85 -2.95
C PRO A 54 -17.88 -5.68 -3.77
N LEU A 55 -17.92 -4.64 -4.62
CA LEU A 55 -19.06 -4.31 -5.48
C LEU A 55 -18.62 -4.32 -6.95
N LEU A 56 -19.42 -4.98 -7.80
CA LEU A 56 -19.22 -4.99 -9.25
C LEU A 56 -20.43 -4.37 -9.94
N LEU A 57 -20.23 -3.29 -10.69
CA LEU A 57 -21.29 -2.58 -11.41
C LEU A 57 -20.85 -2.20 -12.82
N ARG A 58 -21.49 -2.78 -13.84
CA ARG A 58 -21.26 -2.43 -15.27
C ARG A 58 -19.77 -2.42 -15.68
N GLY A 59 -19.00 -3.40 -15.18
CA GLY A 59 -17.57 -3.53 -15.45
C GLY A 59 -16.65 -2.68 -14.55
N TRP A 60 -17.22 -1.83 -13.68
CA TRP A 60 -16.49 -1.14 -12.62
C TRP A 60 -16.46 -2.01 -11.37
N THR A 61 -15.31 -2.04 -10.70
CA THR A 61 -15.16 -2.63 -9.38
C THR A 61 -14.98 -1.51 -8.35
N PHE A 62 -15.78 -1.54 -7.29
CA PHE A 62 -15.63 -0.68 -6.13
C PHE A 62 -15.34 -1.55 -4.92
N HIS A 63 -14.40 -1.14 -4.09
CA HIS A 63 -14.09 -1.81 -2.83
C HIS A 63 -14.01 -0.77 -1.70
N PRO A 64 -15.17 -0.29 -1.21
CA PRO A 64 -15.23 0.44 0.05
C PRO A 64 -14.83 -0.47 1.21
N ALA A 65 -13.99 0.04 2.09
CA ALA A 65 -13.56 -0.61 3.32
C ALA A 65 -13.46 0.40 4.47
N VAL A 66 -13.67 -0.10 5.69
CA VAL A 66 -13.47 0.64 6.92
C VAL A 66 -12.71 -0.22 7.91
N ALA A 67 -11.88 0.41 8.74
CA ALA A 67 -11.18 -0.26 9.82
C ALA A 67 -11.09 0.64 11.05
N VAL A 68 -10.84 0.00 12.19
CA VAL A 68 -10.54 0.69 13.45
C VAL A 68 -9.29 0.06 14.00
N ARG A 69 -8.36 0.87 14.49
CA ARG A 69 -7.12 0.40 15.10
C ARG A 69 -6.97 0.92 16.52
N ASP A 70 -6.53 0.04 17.42
CA ASP A 70 -6.14 0.40 18.78
C ASP A 70 -4.73 -0.14 19.03
N THR A 71 -3.78 0.77 19.25
CA THR A 71 -2.36 0.45 19.46
C THR A 71 -1.90 1.02 20.80
N PHE A 72 -1.68 0.13 21.76
CA PHE A 72 -1.14 0.43 23.08
C PHE A 72 0.38 0.32 23.09
N TYR A 73 1.05 1.28 23.71
CA TYR A 73 2.49 1.30 23.97
C TYR A 73 2.75 1.51 25.46
N SER A 74 3.64 0.72 26.05
CA SER A 74 4.04 0.88 27.46
C SER A 74 5.01 2.03 27.73
N GLN A 75 5.48 2.70 26.68
CA GLN A 75 6.42 3.82 26.75
C GLN A 75 6.20 4.74 25.55
N HIS A 76 6.36 6.04 25.76
CA HIS A 76 6.27 7.05 24.70
C HIS A 76 7.46 8.01 24.75
N LYS A 77 7.48 9.01 23.87
CA LYS A 77 8.48 10.07 23.85
C LYS A 77 7.85 11.46 23.81
N THR A 78 8.62 12.47 24.19
CA THR A 78 8.26 13.86 23.89
C THR A 78 8.36 14.13 22.38
N PRO A 79 7.48 14.99 21.82
CA PRO A 79 7.58 15.42 20.43
C PRO A 79 8.96 16.03 20.12
N GLU A 80 9.53 15.63 18.99
CA GLU A 80 10.73 16.27 18.45
C GLU A 80 10.38 17.66 17.90
N THR A 81 11.26 18.62 18.13
CA THR A 81 11.17 19.97 17.56
C THR A 81 12.46 20.30 16.84
N THR A 82 12.49 21.42 16.10
CA THR A 82 13.70 21.91 15.42
C THR A 82 14.90 22.09 16.37
N PHE A 83 14.65 22.28 17.67
CA PHE A 83 15.67 22.61 18.67
C PHE A 83 15.84 21.55 19.77
N ALA A 84 14.99 20.51 19.81
CA ALA A 84 15.02 19.50 20.86
C ALA A 84 14.72 18.11 20.30
N ILE A 85 15.59 17.16 20.64
CA ILE A 85 15.38 15.73 20.40
C ILE A 85 14.39 15.22 21.46
N GLY A 86 13.43 14.39 21.03
CA GLY A 86 12.48 13.76 21.93
C GLY A 86 13.18 12.86 22.95
N SER A 87 12.79 12.96 24.21
CA SER A 87 13.23 12.08 25.30
C SER A 87 12.14 11.06 25.62
N THR A 88 12.53 9.90 26.14
CA THR A 88 11.57 8.85 26.49
C THR A 88 10.89 9.13 27.82
N ILE A 89 9.59 8.84 27.88
CA ILE A 89 8.76 8.94 29.07
C ILE A 89 8.23 7.53 29.37
N ASN A 90 8.51 7.05 30.58
CA ASN A 90 8.05 5.75 31.08
C ASN A 90 6.58 5.82 31.53
N ASP A 91 5.71 6.14 30.58
CA ASP A 91 4.26 6.16 30.76
C ASP A 91 3.57 5.62 29.51
N ALA A 92 2.39 5.06 29.69
CA ALA A 92 1.64 4.41 28.64
C ALA A 92 1.08 5.43 27.65
N LEU A 93 1.05 5.06 26.38
CA LEU A 93 0.41 5.82 25.31
C LEU A 93 -0.51 4.88 24.54
N ASN A 94 -1.74 5.32 24.33
CA ASN A 94 -2.68 4.60 23.49
C ASN A 94 -3.00 5.41 22.24
N ARG A 95 -2.83 4.81 21.05
CA ARG A 95 -3.19 5.41 19.77
C ARG A 95 -4.44 4.71 19.24
N LYS A 96 -5.46 5.50 18.89
CA LYS A 96 -6.68 5.00 18.28
C LYS A 96 -6.93 5.73 16.98
N ASP A 97 -7.37 4.99 15.98
CA ASP A 97 -7.70 5.58 14.69
C ASP A 97 -8.83 4.85 13.99
N PHE A 98 -9.47 5.60 13.10
CA PHE A 98 -10.48 5.12 12.18
C PHE A 98 -9.96 5.31 10.77
N GLU A 99 -10.10 4.26 9.96
CA GLU A 99 -9.67 4.23 8.58
C GLU A 99 -10.88 4.04 7.66
N GLY A 100 -10.94 4.83 6.59
CA GLY A 100 -11.86 4.65 5.48
C GLY A 100 -11.08 4.58 4.18
N GLU A 101 -11.36 3.56 3.37
CA GLU A 101 -10.74 3.37 2.07
C GLU A 101 -11.82 3.12 1.00
N LEU A 102 -11.61 3.67 -0.19
CA LEU A 102 -12.41 3.36 -1.36
C LEU A 102 -11.47 3.12 -2.54
N GLU A 103 -11.34 1.86 -2.94
CA GLU A 103 -10.69 1.51 -4.19
C GLU A 103 -11.70 1.47 -5.33
N VAL A 104 -11.34 2.08 -6.46
CA VAL A 104 -12.11 2.12 -7.69
C VAL A 104 -11.26 1.61 -8.84
N ARG A 105 -11.74 0.55 -9.50
CA ARG A 105 -11.15 0.02 -10.73
C ARG A 105 -12.16 0.11 -11.88
N PRO A 106 -12.02 1.11 -12.76
CA PRO A 106 -12.81 1.18 -13.98
C PRO A 106 -12.54 -0.01 -14.92
N PRO A 107 -13.43 -0.28 -15.89
CA PRO A 107 -13.19 -1.32 -16.87
C PRO A 107 -11.94 -1.02 -17.70
N ARG A 108 -11.11 -2.04 -17.91
CA ARG A 108 -9.93 -1.94 -18.76
C ARG A 108 -10.31 -1.74 -20.22
N VAL A 109 -9.52 -0.95 -20.94
CA VAL A 109 -9.65 -0.78 -22.39
C VAL A 109 -8.56 -1.60 -23.07
N GLU A 110 -8.92 -2.36 -24.09
CA GLU A 110 -7.98 -3.22 -24.81
C GLU A 110 -8.04 -3.04 -26.32
N LYS A 111 -6.88 -3.15 -26.98
CA LYS A 111 -6.75 -3.12 -28.43
C LYS A 111 -5.83 -4.23 -28.92
N ILE A 112 -6.33 -5.01 -29.89
CA ILE A 112 -5.59 -6.12 -30.49
C ILE A 112 -5.07 -5.71 -31.87
N TYR A 113 -3.75 -5.72 -32.01
CA TYR A 113 -3.02 -5.47 -33.24
C TYR A 113 -2.65 -6.81 -33.90
N LYS A 114 -3.30 -7.13 -35.02
CA LYS A 114 -3.06 -8.39 -35.75
C LYS A 114 -1.66 -8.45 -36.38
N LYS A 115 -1.12 -7.29 -36.80
CA LYS A 115 0.27 -7.14 -37.29
C LYS A 115 1.08 -6.40 -36.21
N GLY A 116 1.45 -7.12 -35.15
CA GLY A 116 2.27 -6.57 -34.07
C GLY A 116 3.77 -6.69 -34.36
N ILE A 117 4.57 -6.69 -33.30
CA ILE A 117 6.03 -6.75 -33.35
C ILE A 117 6.49 -8.22 -33.57
N PHE A 118 7.58 -8.43 -34.30
CA PHE A 118 8.17 -9.76 -34.56
C PHE A 118 7.20 -10.78 -35.18
N GLY A 119 6.25 -10.33 -36.00
CA GLY A 119 5.25 -11.19 -36.64
C GLY A 119 4.22 -11.80 -35.68
N LYS A 120 4.21 -11.39 -34.40
CA LYS A 120 3.25 -11.83 -33.38
C LYS A 120 2.06 -10.87 -33.31
N ALA A 121 0.90 -11.37 -32.88
CA ALA A 121 -0.22 -10.49 -32.56
C ALA A 121 0.05 -9.84 -31.21
N LEU A 122 -0.25 -8.55 -31.09
CA LEU A 122 -0.02 -7.76 -29.89
C LEU A 122 -1.37 -7.33 -29.31
N LYS A 123 -1.55 -7.49 -27.99
CA LYS A 123 -2.68 -6.93 -27.27
C LYS A 123 -2.15 -5.88 -26.30
N HIS A 124 -2.62 -4.64 -26.44
CA HIS A 124 -2.34 -3.55 -25.50
C HIS A 124 -3.57 -3.35 -24.62
N THR A 125 -3.36 -3.26 -23.32
CA THR A 125 -4.39 -3.06 -22.31
C THR A 125 -4.04 -1.84 -21.48
N ILE A 126 -5.04 -1.02 -21.18
CA ILE A 126 -4.93 0.16 -20.32
C ILE A 126 -5.86 -0.07 -19.12
N GLU A 127 -5.28 -0.09 -17.93
CA GLU A 127 -5.94 -0.40 -16.66
C GLU A 127 -5.83 0.82 -15.74
N PRO A 128 -6.84 1.68 -15.67
CA PRO A 128 -6.88 2.78 -14.72
C PRO A 128 -7.18 2.28 -13.30
N SER A 129 -6.67 2.99 -12.29
CA SER A 129 -6.96 2.75 -10.88
C SER A 129 -7.05 4.06 -10.11
N MET A 130 -7.85 4.06 -9.05
CA MET A 130 -7.95 5.17 -8.11
C MET A 130 -8.25 4.62 -6.72
N THR A 131 -7.57 5.15 -5.70
CA THR A 131 -7.79 4.77 -4.29
C THR A 131 -7.90 6.03 -3.46
N TYR A 132 -9.01 6.18 -2.75
CA TYR A 132 -9.18 7.22 -1.74
C TYR A 132 -8.89 6.64 -0.35
N ARG A 133 -8.09 7.35 0.45
CA ARG A 133 -7.77 6.95 1.83
C ARG A 133 -7.99 8.10 2.80
N TYR A 134 -8.67 7.78 3.90
CA TYR A 134 -8.95 8.69 5.00
C TYR A 134 -8.60 8.01 6.32
N VAL A 135 -7.74 8.64 7.12
CA VAL A 135 -7.36 8.18 8.46
C VAL A 135 -7.52 9.34 9.43
N THR A 136 -8.17 9.09 10.56
CA THR A 136 -8.45 10.12 11.58
C THR A 136 -8.38 9.55 12.99
N GLY A 137 -8.27 10.43 14.00
CA GLY A 137 -8.23 10.06 15.42
C GLY A 137 -6.81 10.03 16.02
N ILE A 138 -5.76 10.05 15.20
CA ILE A 138 -4.37 10.03 15.65
C ILE A 138 -3.97 11.42 16.16
N ASN A 139 -4.06 11.64 17.46
CA ASN A 139 -3.73 12.93 18.10
C ASN A 139 -2.34 12.97 18.74
N ASN A 140 -1.65 11.84 18.78
CA ASN A 140 -0.40 11.63 19.52
C ASN A 140 0.73 11.10 18.63
N PHE A 141 0.64 11.30 17.31
CA PHE A 141 1.61 10.80 16.34
C PHE A 141 3.06 11.10 16.72
N LEU A 142 3.36 12.35 17.11
CA LEU A 142 4.71 12.79 17.45
C LEU A 142 5.23 12.19 18.77
N GLY A 143 4.34 11.72 19.64
CA GLY A 143 4.68 11.09 20.91
C GLY A 143 4.99 9.60 20.81
N VAL A 144 4.69 8.96 19.68
CA VAL A 144 4.97 7.54 19.46
C VAL A 144 6.45 7.34 19.09
N ILE A 145 7.10 6.39 19.76
CA ILE A 145 8.47 5.97 19.43
C ILE A 145 8.43 5.17 18.12
N ARG A 146 9.29 5.51 17.16
CA ARG A 146 9.37 4.77 15.88
C ARG A 146 10.26 3.54 16.04
N PHE A 147 9.68 2.35 15.91
CA PHE A 147 10.39 1.06 15.83
C PHE A 147 10.26 0.48 14.42
N ASP A 148 9.05 0.48 13.85
CA ASP A 148 8.74 -0.08 12.53
C ASP A 148 7.64 0.72 11.79
N SER A 149 7.09 0.17 10.71
CA SER A 149 6.08 0.82 9.87
C SER A 149 4.75 1.06 10.58
N ALA A 150 4.36 0.21 11.55
CA ALA A 150 3.10 0.39 12.30
C ALA A 150 3.12 1.65 13.17
N ASP A 151 4.32 2.20 13.44
CA ASP A 151 4.50 3.44 14.19
C ASP A 151 4.51 4.68 13.29
N LEU A 152 4.40 4.53 11.95
CA LEU A 152 4.44 5.63 10.97
C LEU A 152 3.06 6.10 10.49
N VAL A 153 1.99 5.47 10.97
CA VAL A 153 0.60 5.82 10.65
C VAL A 153 0.28 7.21 11.21
N SER A 154 -0.19 8.11 10.36
CA SER A 154 -0.66 9.46 10.71
C SER A 154 -2.06 9.68 10.15
N ASN A 155 -2.76 10.71 10.66
CA ASN A 155 -3.99 11.16 10.00
C ASN A 155 -3.68 11.49 8.53
N THR A 156 -4.56 11.11 7.62
CA THR A 156 -4.40 11.42 6.20
C THR A 156 -5.76 11.62 5.54
N ASN A 157 -5.75 12.40 4.47
CA ASN A 157 -6.86 12.54 3.55
C ASN A 157 -6.24 12.68 2.17
N GLU A 158 -6.26 11.60 1.39
CA GLU A 158 -5.49 11.50 0.17
C GLU A 158 -6.21 10.70 -0.92
N VAL A 159 -5.86 11.01 -2.17
CA VAL A 159 -6.28 10.29 -3.35
C VAL A 159 -5.04 9.82 -4.09
N GLU A 160 -4.95 8.52 -4.35
CA GLU A 160 -4.00 7.93 -5.27
C GLU A 160 -4.70 7.64 -6.60
N TYR A 161 -4.05 7.96 -7.71
CA TYR A 161 -4.53 7.60 -9.03
C TYR A 161 -3.38 7.06 -9.87
N GLY A 162 -3.69 6.09 -10.72
CA GLY A 162 -2.71 5.40 -11.53
C GLY A 162 -3.26 4.88 -12.85
N LEU A 163 -2.33 4.60 -13.75
CA LEU A 163 -2.60 3.99 -15.04
C LEU A 163 -1.55 2.91 -15.32
N THR A 164 -2.01 1.67 -15.52
CA THR A 164 -1.15 0.56 -15.92
C THR A 164 -1.36 0.21 -17.38
N ASN A 165 -0.28 0.25 -18.16
CA ASN A 165 -0.22 -0.17 -19.55
C ASN A 165 0.41 -1.57 -19.63
N ARG A 166 -0.33 -2.54 -20.15
CA ARG A 166 0.18 -3.92 -20.34
C ARG A 166 0.22 -4.28 -21.81
N ILE A 167 1.33 -4.85 -22.25
CA ILE A 167 1.53 -5.36 -23.60
C ILE A 167 1.69 -6.88 -23.54
N TYR A 168 0.78 -7.59 -24.20
CA TYR A 168 0.82 -9.03 -24.35
C TYR A 168 1.17 -9.42 -25.77
N LEU A 169 2.01 -10.46 -25.90
CA LEU A 169 2.32 -11.08 -27.18
C LEU A 169 1.62 -12.43 -27.29
N LYS A 170 0.94 -12.64 -28.41
CA LYS A 170 0.37 -13.94 -28.78
C LYS A 170 1.20 -14.54 -29.94
N PRO A 171 1.81 -15.72 -29.75
CA PRO A 171 2.50 -16.41 -30.85
C PRO A 171 1.51 -16.75 -31.96
N ARG A 172 1.87 -16.47 -33.22
CA ARG A 172 1.03 -16.82 -34.39
C ARG A 172 1.14 -18.30 -34.76
N ASN A 173 2.33 -18.90 -34.62
CA ASN A 173 2.69 -20.21 -35.18
C ASN A 173 3.39 -21.13 -34.16
N GLN A 174 2.87 -21.28 -32.94
CA GLN A 174 3.38 -22.36 -32.08
C GLN A 174 2.81 -23.68 -32.60
N LYS A 175 3.63 -24.49 -33.28
CA LYS A 175 3.29 -25.86 -33.63
C LYS A 175 3.09 -26.61 -32.32
N CYS A 176 1.96 -27.26 -32.20
CA CYS A 176 1.61 -28.04 -31.03
C CYS A 176 2.43 -29.33 -31.11
N GLU A 177 3.13 -29.68 -30.05
CA GLU A 177 4.08 -30.79 -30.04
C GLU A 177 3.38 -32.16 -30.19
N ASN A 178 2.05 -32.18 -30.06
CA ASN A 178 1.22 -33.34 -30.26
C ASN A 178 0.40 -33.18 -31.54
N ASN A 179 0.55 -34.12 -32.47
CA ASN A 179 -0.26 -34.27 -33.70
C ASN A 179 -1.69 -34.75 -33.38
N ASP A 180 -2.30 -34.24 -32.31
CA ASP A 180 -3.63 -34.64 -31.89
C ASP A 180 -4.63 -33.55 -32.32
N PRO A 181 -5.47 -33.81 -33.35
CA PRO A 181 -6.35 -32.79 -33.92
C PRO A 181 -7.47 -32.32 -32.96
N GLU A 182 -7.66 -32.98 -31.82
CA GLU A 182 -8.75 -32.68 -30.88
C GLU A 182 -8.33 -31.84 -29.66
N THR A 183 -7.03 -31.61 -29.42
CA THR A 183 -6.59 -30.73 -28.32
C THR A 183 -6.39 -29.29 -28.79
N PRO A 184 -7.26 -28.33 -28.39
CA PRO A 184 -7.05 -26.93 -28.70
C PRO A 184 -5.77 -26.46 -28.01
N CYS A 185 -4.76 -26.13 -28.79
CA CYS A 185 -3.50 -25.64 -28.25
C CYS A 185 -3.75 -24.39 -27.42
N SER A 186 -3.47 -24.44 -26.12
CA SER A 186 -3.63 -23.30 -25.23
C SER A 186 -2.61 -22.23 -25.62
N ARG A 187 -3.04 -21.30 -26.48
CA ARG A 187 -2.24 -20.14 -26.92
C ARG A 187 -2.23 -19.12 -25.79
N VAL A 188 -1.48 -19.40 -24.73
CA VAL A 188 -1.31 -18.49 -23.60
C VAL A 188 -0.57 -17.24 -24.09
N ALA A 189 -1.21 -16.08 -23.98
CA ALA A 189 -0.55 -14.82 -24.26
C ALA A 189 0.45 -14.52 -23.15
N THR A 190 1.68 -14.15 -23.50
CA THR A 190 2.71 -13.79 -22.54
C THR A 190 2.76 -12.28 -22.38
N GLU A 191 2.79 -11.80 -21.13
CA GLU A 191 3.05 -10.39 -20.83
C GLU A 191 4.51 -10.07 -21.17
N LEU A 192 4.72 -9.14 -22.11
CA LEU A 192 6.03 -8.66 -22.52
C LEU A 192 6.45 -7.45 -21.68
N LEU A 193 5.51 -6.54 -21.42
CA LEU A 193 5.78 -5.26 -20.79
C LEU A 193 4.58 -4.87 -19.93
N SER A 194 4.87 -4.41 -18.71
CA SER A 194 3.94 -3.69 -17.85
C SER A 194 4.57 -2.37 -17.44
N TRP A 195 3.85 -1.28 -17.64
CA TRP A 195 4.28 0.05 -17.26
C TRP A 195 3.19 0.74 -16.46
N GLU A 196 3.49 1.04 -15.20
CA GLU A 196 2.60 1.71 -14.26
C GLU A 196 3.09 3.13 -14.03
N VAL A 197 2.17 4.09 -14.10
CA VAL A 197 2.41 5.49 -13.70
C VAL A 197 1.36 5.86 -12.67
N ALA A 198 1.77 6.33 -11.50
CA ALA A 198 0.86 6.71 -10.42
C ALA A 198 1.32 7.97 -9.68
N GLN A 199 0.38 8.67 -9.07
CA GLN A 199 0.63 9.85 -8.22
C GLN A 199 -0.42 9.94 -7.09
N LYS A 200 0.00 10.47 -5.95
CA LYS A 200 -0.88 10.85 -4.84
C LYS A 200 -1.12 12.36 -4.80
N TYR A 201 -2.36 12.72 -4.48
CA TYR A 201 -2.78 14.05 -4.11
C TYR A 201 -3.20 14.07 -2.63
N PHE A 202 -2.54 14.91 -1.84
CA PHE A 202 -2.80 15.09 -0.42
C PHE A 202 -3.82 16.23 -0.23
N ILE A 203 -5.06 15.85 0.10
CA ILE A 203 -6.13 16.79 0.43
C ILE A 203 -5.82 17.46 1.77
N ASP A 204 -5.27 16.70 2.73
CA ASP A 204 -4.64 17.23 3.94
C ASP A 204 -3.10 17.15 3.84
N PRO A 205 -2.41 18.24 3.47
CA PRO A 205 -0.96 18.26 3.35
C PRO A 205 -0.22 18.34 4.70
N ARG A 206 -0.95 18.47 5.83
CA ARG A 206 -0.38 18.50 7.18
C ARG A 206 -0.53 17.19 7.94
N PHE A 207 -1.27 16.23 7.37
CA PHE A 207 -1.45 14.89 7.94
C PHE A 207 -1.97 14.93 9.39
N GLY A 208 -2.99 15.76 9.64
CA GLY A 208 -3.56 16.04 10.95
C GLY A 208 -2.56 16.58 11.99
N GLY A 209 -1.53 17.31 11.53
CA GLY A 209 -0.48 17.89 12.40
C GLY A 209 0.72 16.98 12.63
N ALA A 210 0.78 15.81 11.97
CA ALA A 210 1.93 14.92 12.01
C ALA A 210 3.16 15.50 11.31
N LEU A 211 2.98 16.45 10.38
CA LEU A 211 4.06 17.13 9.68
C LEU A 211 4.48 18.41 10.43
N VAL A 212 5.69 18.41 10.96
CA VAL A 212 6.35 19.57 11.57
C VAL A 212 7.30 20.21 10.55
N PRO A 213 7.05 21.46 10.11
CA PRO A 213 7.89 22.14 9.12
C PRO A 213 9.34 22.27 9.56
N GLY A 214 10.27 22.06 8.63
CA GLY A 214 11.72 22.19 8.86
C GLY A 214 12.36 20.99 9.56
N VAL A 215 11.58 19.99 9.96
CA VAL A 215 12.06 18.72 10.53
C VAL A 215 11.80 17.58 9.54
N ARG A 216 12.58 16.50 9.63
CA ARG A 216 12.37 15.30 8.84
C ARG A 216 11.14 14.52 9.36
N ASN A 217 10.04 14.55 8.61
CA ASN A 217 8.82 13.81 8.94
C ASN A 217 8.75 12.52 8.11
N VAL A 218 8.86 11.36 8.76
CA VAL A 218 8.68 10.05 8.12
C VAL A 218 7.25 9.60 8.39
N LEU A 219 6.45 9.48 7.32
CA LEU A 219 5.03 9.10 7.38
C LEU A 219 4.81 7.85 6.53
N GLU A 220 3.88 6.98 6.94
CA GLU A 220 3.58 5.75 6.21
C GLU A 220 3.21 6.01 4.74
N THR A 221 2.35 6.99 4.49
CA THR A 221 1.92 7.37 3.13
C THR A 221 3.08 7.75 2.20
N THR A 222 4.14 8.34 2.75
CA THR A 222 5.32 8.75 1.97
C THR A 222 6.26 7.58 1.70
N VAL A 223 6.43 6.70 2.70
CA VAL A 223 7.30 5.52 2.64
C VAL A 223 6.74 4.44 1.73
N GLN A 224 5.42 4.22 1.74
CA GLN A 224 4.78 3.18 0.92
C GLN A 224 4.66 3.57 -0.56
N PHE A 225 4.56 4.87 -0.86
CA PHE A 225 4.27 5.31 -2.22
C PHE A 225 5.53 5.56 -3.06
N SER A 226 6.51 6.28 -2.51
CA SER A 226 7.69 6.74 -3.24
C SER A 226 8.98 6.36 -2.52
N GLY A 227 10.11 6.38 -3.24
CA GLY A 227 11.44 6.26 -2.62
C GLY A 227 11.84 7.44 -1.73
N ILE A 228 11.03 8.51 -1.65
CA ILE A 228 11.27 9.63 -0.74
C ILE A 228 10.76 9.26 0.66
N ALA A 229 11.69 8.93 1.54
CA ALA A 229 11.39 8.44 2.88
C ALA A 229 10.94 9.52 3.89
N PHE A 230 10.79 10.79 3.49
CA PHE A 230 10.36 11.86 4.41
C PHE A 230 9.88 13.16 3.73
N LEU A 231 9.13 13.97 4.46
CA LEU A 231 8.74 15.34 4.10
C LEU A 231 9.28 16.35 5.11
N THR A 232 9.72 17.52 4.63
CA THR A 232 10.14 18.65 5.48
C THR A 232 9.13 19.80 5.47
N GLU A 233 8.22 19.81 4.50
CA GLU A 233 7.24 20.86 4.29
C GLU A 233 5.93 20.26 3.76
N PRO A 234 4.78 20.90 4.01
CA PRO A 234 3.51 20.49 3.43
C PRO A 234 3.57 20.47 1.90
N ARG A 235 3.04 19.41 1.28
CA ARG A 235 2.95 19.29 -0.18
C ARG A 235 1.59 18.74 -0.56
N LEU A 236 1.05 19.24 -1.66
CA LEU A 236 -0.24 18.78 -2.20
C LEU A 236 -0.09 17.55 -3.10
N PHE A 237 1.09 17.34 -3.68
CA PHE A 237 1.33 16.23 -4.60
C PHE A 237 2.55 15.44 -4.17
N SER A 238 2.45 14.12 -4.28
CA SER A 238 3.64 13.27 -4.26
C SER A 238 4.43 13.43 -5.56
N PRO A 239 5.71 13.00 -5.59
CA PRO A 239 6.37 12.70 -6.84
C PRO A 239 5.54 11.73 -7.69
N VAL A 240 5.71 11.80 -9.00
CA VAL A 240 5.16 10.79 -9.91
C VAL A 240 6.02 9.54 -9.79
N THR A 241 5.38 8.39 -9.62
CA THR A 241 6.03 7.09 -9.66
C THR A 241 5.85 6.50 -11.06
N SER A 242 6.90 5.86 -11.57
CA SER A 242 6.87 5.11 -12.82
C SER A 242 7.58 3.80 -12.58
N ARG A 243 6.86 2.68 -12.75
CA ARG A 243 7.41 1.33 -12.60
C ARG A 243 7.32 0.61 -13.93
N LEU A 244 8.44 0.11 -14.43
CA LEU A 244 8.52 -0.57 -15.71
C LEU A 244 9.05 -1.99 -15.50
N HIS A 245 8.25 -2.97 -15.92
CA HIS A 245 8.62 -4.38 -15.93
C HIS A 245 8.61 -4.90 -17.36
N ILE A 246 9.75 -5.45 -17.82
CA ILE A 246 9.91 -6.02 -19.15
C ILE A 246 10.36 -7.47 -19.02
N ARG A 247 9.64 -8.37 -19.68
CA ARG A 247 10.00 -9.79 -19.78
C ARG A 247 10.46 -10.12 -21.18
N THR A 248 11.77 -10.23 -21.38
CA THR A 248 12.37 -10.46 -22.71
C THR A 248 12.38 -11.94 -23.12
N SER A 249 12.42 -12.87 -22.16
CA SER A 249 12.37 -14.31 -22.40
C SER A 249 11.63 -15.05 -21.27
N GLN A 250 11.50 -16.39 -21.35
CA GLN A 250 10.96 -17.17 -20.22
C GLN A 250 11.82 -17.07 -18.96
N HIS A 251 13.11 -16.77 -19.11
CA HIS A 251 14.13 -16.78 -18.05
C HIS A 251 14.80 -15.42 -17.81
N THR A 252 14.29 -14.34 -18.40
CA THR A 252 14.90 -13.02 -18.29
C THR A 252 13.83 -11.95 -18.13
N ASP A 253 13.91 -11.22 -17.02
CA ASP A 253 13.11 -10.05 -16.70
C ASP A 253 14.00 -8.86 -16.31
N LEU A 254 13.47 -7.65 -16.51
CA LEU A 254 14.07 -6.39 -16.12
C LEU A 254 13.00 -5.55 -15.42
N GLN A 255 13.35 -5.00 -14.26
CA GLN A 255 12.50 -4.12 -13.46
C GLN A 255 13.21 -2.79 -13.22
N TRP A 256 12.47 -1.69 -13.31
CA TRP A 256 12.92 -0.33 -13.02
C TRP A 256 11.83 0.46 -12.30
#